data_AF-A0A661Y892-F1
#
_entry.id   AF-A0A661Y892-F1
#
_cell.length_a   1.000
_cell.length_b   1.000
_cell.length_c   1.000
_cell.angle_alpha   90.00
_cell.angle_beta   90.00
_cell.angle_gamma   90.00
#
_symmetry.space_group_name_H-M   'P 1'
#
loop_
_entity.id
_entity.type
_entity.pdbx_description
1 polymer ?
#
loop_
_entity_poly.entity_id
_entity_poly.type
_entity_poly.pdbx_seq_one_letter_code
_entity_poly.pdbx_strand_id
1 'polypeptide(L)'
;MPKIVVFPLPLGPSMPTTSPLCTSSEKSLSALMWPYDLLIWCISNTRWSKLYSVFKVLFLYTIILNRWFLNEKKWRVFPLSGKKIMSYEYLSYFCSPFLFTQKKIFMKVGKNKVVTLTYTLRMNDETGEVIQVVDENRPFVHLFGAGTLLPAFETNLNNLEPDEAFTFAIVAGDAYGEKSDEAIIELEKSIFEIDGKIDEKMLQIGHSIAMQDQDGNPVEGRVLEVRDDTVLMDFNHPLAGQNIHFTGKILDVRDANSEELEHGHVHGAGGHDH
;
A
#
# COMPACT_ATOMS: atom_id res chain seq x y z
N MET A 1 -19.84 -37.22 -9.39
CA MET A 1 -20.72 -36.03 -9.51
C MET A 1 -21.33 -35.72 -8.14
N PRO A 2 -20.92 -34.63 -7.47
CA PRO A 2 -21.56 -34.21 -6.22
C PRO A 2 -22.71 -33.22 -6.49
N LYS A 3 -23.81 -33.42 -5.77
CA LYS A 3 -25.08 -32.70 -5.87
C LYS A 3 -25.01 -31.35 -5.15
N ILE A 4 -25.48 -30.31 -5.83
CA ILE A 4 -25.71 -28.96 -5.31
C ILE A 4 -27.00 -28.96 -4.48
N VAL A 5 -27.00 -28.34 -3.30
CA VAL A 5 -28.20 -28.05 -2.50
C VAL A 5 -28.28 -26.54 -2.27
N VAL A 6 -29.40 -25.94 -2.70
CA VAL A 6 -29.73 -24.52 -2.59
C VAL A 6 -30.74 -24.33 -1.46
N PHE A 7 -30.57 -23.31 -0.63
CA PHE A 7 -31.57 -22.86 0.36
C PHE A 7 -32.21 -21.53 -0.08
N PRO A 8 -33.53 -21.34 0.10
CA PRO A 8 -34.24 -20.11 -0.31
C PRO A 8 -34.24 -19.01 0.77
N LEU A 9 -34.21 -17.76 0.31
CA LEU A 9 -34.42 -16.52 1.07
C LEU A 9 -35.90 -16.34 1.45
N PRO A 10 -36.23 -15.82 2.66
CA PRO A 10 -37.58 -15.42 2.98
C PRO A 10 -37.87 -13.96 2.63
N LEU A 11 -39.13 -13.77 2.21
CA LEU A 11 -39.81 -12.55 1.79
C LEU A 11 -39.99 -11.56 2.95
N GLY A 12 -39.93 -10.25 2.65
CA GLY A 12 -40.15 -9.17 3.62
C GLY A 12 -41.63 -8.92 3.95
N PRO A 13 -41.94 -7.98 4.86
CA PRO A 13 -43.30 -7.50 5.07
C PRO A 13 -43.51 -6.00 4.73
N SER A 14 -44.56 -5.81 3.94
CA SER A 14 -45.54 -4.72 3.78
C SER A 14 -45.50 -3.44 4.64
N MET A 15 -45.76 -2.31 3.97
CA MET A 15 -46.24 -1.02 4.49
C MET A 15 -47.61 -1.11 5.19
N PRO A 16 -47.95 -0.10 6.02
CA PRO A 16 -49.32 0.33 6.20
C PRO A 16 -49.55 1.77 5.70
N THR A 17 -50.64 1.91 4.95
CA THR A 17 -51.34 3.15 4.59
C THR A 17 -52.26 3.61 5.74
N THR A 18 -52.33 4.93 5.99
CA THR A 18 -53.53 5.81 6.01
C THR A 18 -53.41 6.96 7.02
N SER A 19 -53.76 8.15 6.53
CA SER A 19 -53.98 9.42 7.24
C SER A 19 -55.27 9.42 8.07
N PRO A 20 -55.46 10.42 8.97
CA PRO A 20 -56.45 11.46 8.66
C PRO A 20 -56.07 12.90 9.06
N LEU A 21 -56.85 13.83 8.48
CA LEU A 21 -56.85 15.29 8.58
C LEU A 21 -57.41 15.85 9.91
N CYS A 22 -57.26 17.20 10.05
CA CYS A 22 -57.92 18.16 10.98
C CYS A 22 -57.20 18.37 12.34
N THR A 23 -56.95 19.57 12.89
CA THR A 23 -57.54 20.92 12.76
C THR A 23 -56.51 22.04 13.10
N SER A 24 -56.88 23.27 12.73
CA SER A 24 -56.26 24.56 13.05
C SER A 24 -56.05 24.87 14.54
N SER A 25 -54.93 25.52 14.90
CA SER A 25 -54.93 26.80 15.65
C SER A 25 -53.52 27.40 15.74
N GLU A 26 -53.45 28.73 15.61
CA GLU A 26 -52.26 29.56 15.74
C GLU A 26 -51.68 29.50 17.16
N LYS A 27 -50.33 29.52 17.28
CA LYS A 27 -49.59 30.27 18.32
C LYS A 27 -48.06 30.24 18.07
N SER A 28 -47.56 31.38 17.60
CA SER A 28 -46.31 32.07 17.97
C SER A 28 -45.07 31.31 18.50
N LEU A 29 -43.96 31.51 17.76
CA LEU A 29 -42.60 31.85 18.21
C LEU A 29 -41.82 30.88 19.11
N SER A 30 -40.81 30.20 18.52
CA SER A 30 -39.36 30.45 18.77
C SER A 30 -38.50 29.29 18.25
N ALA A 31 -38.24 29.25 16.94
CA ALA A 31 -37.24 28.36 16.36
C ALA A 31 -35.86 29.04 16.40
N LEU A 32 -35.10 28.80 17.46
CA LEU A 32 -33.65 29.04 17.47
C LEU A 32 -33.01 28.00 16.56
N MET A 33 -32.80 28.36 15.30
CA MET A 33 -32.00 27.57 14.36
C MET A 33 -30.52 27.81 14.69
N TRP A 34 -29.80 26.75 15.03
CA TRP A 34 -28.39 26.86 15.40
C TRP A 34 -27.55 27.19 14.15
N PRO A 35 -26.37 27.84 14.29
CA PRO A 35 -25.56 28.31 13.16
C PRO A 35 -25.18 27.19 12.15
N TYR A 36 -25.11 25.95 12.63
CA TYR A 36 -24.80 24.77 11.81
C TYR A 36 -25.94 24.41 10.83
N ASP A 37 -27.19 24.58 11.22
CA ASP A 37 -28.35 24.22 10.37
C ASP A 37 -28.53 25.22 9.22
N LEU A 38 -28.20 26.50 9.46
CA LEU A 38 -28.14 27.52 8.41
C LEU A 38 -27.05 27.22 7.37
N LEU A 39 -25.90 26.68 7.83
CA LEU A 39 -24.78 26.32 6.96
C LEU A 39 -25.11 25.11 6.08
N ILE A 40 -25.74 24.08 6.63
CA ILE A 40 -26.18 22.89 5.88
C ILE A 40 -27.30 23.24 4.89
N TRP A 41 -28.23 24.12 5.26
CA TRP A 41 -29.26 24.61 4.36
C TRP A 41 -28.68 25.44 3.21
N CYS A 42 -27.71 26.32 3.47
CA CYS A 42 -27.01 27.09 2.43
C CYS A 42 -26.18 26.20 1.49
N ILE A 43 -25.53 25.14 1.98
CA ILE A 43 -24.78 24.18 1.15
C ILE A 43 -25.72 23.37 0.25
N SER A 44 -26.91 23.05 0.76
CA SER A 44 -27.89 22.22 0.05
C SER A 44 -28.68 22.98 -1.03
N ASN A 45 -28.83 24.30 -0.91
CA ASN A 45 -29.67 25.12 -1.81
C ASN A 45 -28.91 26.07 -2.75
N THR A 46 -27.57 26.05 -2.76
CA THR A 46 -26.77 26.99 -3.59
C THR A 46 -26.02 26.27 -4.70
N ARG A 47 -26.23 26.70 -5.96
CA ARG A 47 -25.47 26.23 -7.14
C ARG A 47 -23.96 26.44 -6.91
N TRP A 48 -23.21 25.33 -6.87
CA TRP A 48 -21.79 25.22 -6.49
C TRP A 48 -20.82 26.16 -7.23
N SER A 49 -21.18 26.70 -8.40
CA SER A 49 -20.32 27.62 -9.17
C SER A 49 -20.15 29.01 -8.53
N LYS A 50 -21.06 29.46 -7.65
CA LYS A 50 -20.94 30.77 -6.99
C LYS A 50 -20.11 30.75 -5.70
N LEU A 51 -20.05 29.59 -5.01
CA LEU A 51 -19.22 29.42 -3.80
C LEU A 51 -17.72 29.50 -4.12
N TYR A 52 -17.30 28.92 -5.24
CA TYR A 52 -15.89 28.91 -5.65
C TYR A 52 -15.31 30.33 -5.90
N SER A 53 -16.14 31.26 -6.38
CA SER A 53 -15.73 32.64 -6.64
C SER A 53 -15.58 33.44 -5.34
N VAL A 54 -16.50 33.24 -4.39
CA VAL A 54 -16.46 33.88 -3.07
C VAL A 54 -15.26 33.38 -2.25
N PHE A 55 -14.97 32.08 -2.31
CA PHE A 55 -13.78 31.50 -1.67
C PHE A 55 -12.47 31.99 -2.30
N LYS A 56 -12.39 32.17 -3.63
CA LYS A 56 -11.21 32.77 -4.29
C LYS A 56 -10.99 34.21 -3.87
N VAL A 57 -12.05 35.01 -3.77
CA VAL A 57 -11.95 36.42 -3.36
C VAL A 57 -11.52 36.53 -1.91
N LEU A 58 -12.11 35.73 -1.00
CA LEU A 58 -11.69 35.69 0.41
C LEU A 58 -10.24 35.21 0.55
N PHE A 59 -9.84 34.16 -0.18
CA PHE A 59 -8.47 33.64 -0.13
C PHE A 59 -7.43 34.64 -0.66
N LEU A 60 -7.72 35.34 -1.77
CA LEU A 60 -6.86 36.42 -2.26
C LEU A 60 -6.81 37.59 -1.26
N TYR A 61 -7.93 37.94 -0.63
CA TYR A 61 -7.98 39.03 0.35
C TYR A 61 -7.11 38.71 1.58
N THR A 62 -7.15 37.47 2.05
CA THR A 62 -6.30 36.99 3.16
C THR A 62 -4.82 36.95 2.77
N ILE A 63 -4.47 36.60 1.52
CA ILE A 63 -3.09 36.64 1.02
C ILE A 63 -2.58 38.09 0.91
N ILE A 64 -3.40 39.01 0.40
CA ILE A 64 -3.04 40.43 0.27
C ILE A 64 -2.86 41.05 1.66
N LEU A 65 -3.76 40.76 2.60
CA LEU A 65 -3.63 41.21 4.00
C LEU A 65 -2.39 40.63 4.68
N ASN A 66 -2.09 39.34 4.51
CA ASN A 66 -0.87 38.75 5.07
C ASN A 66 0.41 39.30 4.43
N ARG A 67 0.41 39.55 3.11
CA ARG A 67 1.55 40.12 2.40
C ARG A 67 1.79 41.58 2.75
N TRP A 68 0.73 42.33 3.07
CA TRP A 68 0.82 43.68 3.60
C TRP A 68 1.29 43.69 5.07
N PHE A 69 0.80 42.76 5.90
CA PHE A 69 1.14 42.64 7.32
C PHE A 69 2.60 42.23 7.57
N LEU A 70 3.18 41.40 6.70
CA LEU A 70 4.57 40.93 6.84
C LEU A 70 5.62 41.97 6.43
N ASN A 71 5.25 43.05 5.75
CA ASN A 71 6.22 43.99 5.16
C ASN A 71 6.42 45.30 5.94
N GLU A 72 5.60 45.59 6.95
CA GLU A 72 5.78 46.77 7.81
C GLU A 72 5.92 46.39 9.29
N LYS A 73 7.16 46.18 9.75
CA LYS A 73 7.51 46.06 11.18
C LYS A 73 7.39 47.40 11.93
N LYS A 74 6.29 48.13 11.79
CA LYS A 74 6.02 49.35 12.58
C LYS A 74 4.54 49.46 12.93
N TRP A 75 4.26 49.27 14.21
CA TRP A 75 2.97 49.62 14.80
C TRP A 75 2.79 51.15 14.74
N ARG A 76 1.88 51.65 13.89
CA ARG A 76 1.29 52.97 14.06
C ARG A 76 -0.16 52.82 14.48
N VAL A 77 -0.44 53.23 15.71
CA VAL A 77 -1.81 53.37 16.23
C VAL A 77 -2.41 54.61 15.56
N PHE A 78 -3.41 54.42 14.70
CA PHE A 78 -4.20 55.52 14.17
C PHE A 78 -5.31 55.88 15.17
N PRO A 79 -5.40 57.13 15.67
CA PRO A 79 -6.53 57.52 16.49
C PRO A 79 -7.74 57.79 15.57
N LEU A 80 -8.68 56.85 15.55
CA LEU A 80 -10.01 57.09 15.00
C LEU A 80 -10.81 57.89 16.04
N SER A 81 -10.89 59.20 15.82
CA SER A 81 -11.81 60.11 16.49
C SER A 81 -13.25 59.63 16.32
N GLY A 82 -13.87 59.25 17.44
CA GLY A 82 -15.30 59.36 17.66
C GLY A 82 -16.19 58.46 16.83
N LYS A 83 -16.53 57.28 17.39
CA LYS A 83 -17.92 56.77 17.52
C LYS A 83 -17.90 55.36 18.13
N LYS A 84 -18.70 55.21 19.20
CA LYS A 84 -19.15 53.99 19.90
C LYS A 84 -18.12 52.86 20.07
N ILE A 85 -17.70 52.73 21.33
CA ILE A 85 -17.01 51.56 21.89
C ILE A 85 -17.94 50.35 21.72
N MET A 86 -17.67 49.52 20.72
CA MET A 86 -18.13 48.14 20.67
C MET A 86 -17.15 47.35 21.55
N SER A 87 -17.68 46.62 22.54
CA SER A 87 -16.88 45.83 23.48
C SER A 87 -15.97 44.85 22.73
N TYR A 88 -14.68 44.96 23.01
CA TYR A 88 -13.59 44.24 22.35
C TYR A 88 -13.39 42.84 22.94
N GLU A 89 -14.46 42.08 23.18
CA GLU A 89 -14.38 40.68 23.66
C GLU A 89 -14.56 39.64 22.54
N TYR A 90 -14.73 40.06 21.28
CA TYR A 90 -15.03 39.15 20.17
C TYR A 90 -13.99 39.12 19.03
N LEU A 91 -12.78 39.63 19.26
CA LEU A 91 -11.71 39.67 18.24
C LEU A 91 -10.48 38.80 18.56
N SER A 92 -10.50 38.02 19.64
CA SER A 92 -9.43 37.04 19.95
C SER A 92 -9.62 35.68 19.28
N TYR A 93 -10.74 35.41 18.60
CA TYR A 93 -11.04 34.09 18.03
C TYR A 93 -10.57 33.87 16.57
N PHE A 94 -9.99 34.87 15.90
CA PHE A 94 -9.57 34.76 14.49
C PHE A 94 -8.06 34.72 14.26
N CYS A 95 -7.27 34.56 15.32
CA CYS A 95 -5.81 34.45 15.21
C CYS A 95 -5.26 33.28 16.03
N SER A 96 -5.90 32.11 15.91
CA SER A 96 -5.14 30.88 16.07
C SER A 96 -4.38 30.70 14.75
N PRO A 97 -3.04 30.65 14.73
CA PRO A 97 -2.33 30.22 13.54
C PRO A 97 -2.76 28.77 13.35
N PHE A 98 -3.75 28.57 12.48
CA PHE A 98 -4.08 27.26 11.98
C PHE A 98 -2.82 26.79 11.28
N LEU A 99 -1.98 26.07 12.02
CA LEU A 99 -0.99 25.16 11.47
C LEU A 99 -1.82 24.20 10.65
N PHE A 100 -2.14 24.61 9.42
CA PHE A 100 -2.65 23.76 8.37
C PHE A 100 -1.45 22.89 8.04
N THR A 101 -1.19 21.89 8.90
CA THR A 101 -0.39 20.74 8.53
C THR A 101 -1.11 20.23 7.29
N GLN A 102 -0.55 20.52 6.12
CA GLN A 102 -0.91 19.86 4.87
C GLN A 102 -0.70 18.38 5.17
N LYS A 103 -1.75 17.69 5.63
CA LYS A 103 -1.74 16.25 5.76
C LYS A 103 -1.63 15.73 4.35
N LYS A 104 -0.39 15.49 3.91
CA LYS A 104 -0.07 14.91 2.61
C LYS A 104 -0.87 13.61 2.54
N ILE A 105 -1.85 13.55 1.64
CA ILE A 105 -2.67 12.36 1.45
C ILE A 105 -1.80 11.42 0.65
N PHE A 106 -1.20 10.46 1.33
CA PHE A 106 -0.45 9.41 0.66
C PHE A 106 -1.39 8.28 0.23
N MET A 107 -1.06 7.68 -0.91
CA MET A 107 -1.69 6.42 -1.32
C MET A 107 -1.13 5.30 -0.46
N LYS A 108 -2.00 4.35 -0.10
CA LYS A 108 -1.65 3.18 0.70
C LYS A 108 -1.32 1.99 -0.18
N VAL A 109 -0.40 1.16 0.29
CA VAL A 109 -0.12 -0.15 -0.31
C VAL A 109 -1.42 -0.97 -0.33
N GLY A 110 -1.66 -1.65 -1.46
CA GLY A 110 -2.80 -2.52 -1.64
C GLY A 110 -2.85 -3.11 -3.05
N LYS A 111 -3.93 -3.83 -3.35
CA LYS A 111 -4.11 -4.49 -4.65
C LYS A 111 -4.11 -3.49 -5.81
N ASN A 112 -3.52 -3.88 -6.94
CA ASN A 112 -3.42 -3.10 -8.17
C ASN A 112 -2.67 -1.78 -7.98
N LYS A 113 -1.70 -1.77 -7.05
CA LYS A 113 -0.81 -0.63 -6.79
C LYS A 113 0.61 -1.04 -7.14
N VAL A 114 1.36 -0.11 -7.72
CA VAL A 114 2.79 -0.26 -7.88
C VAL A 114 3.46 0.36 -6.66
N VAL A 115 4.25 -0.44 -5.97
CA VAL A 115 4.91 -0.05 -4.73
C VAL A 115 6.41 -0.10 -4.96
N THR A 116 7.08 0.99 -4.60
CA THR A 116 8.54 1.12 -4.59
C THR A 116 9.00 1.05 -3.15
N LEU A 117 9.89 0.12 -2.82
CA LEU A 117 10.36 -0.10 -1.45
C LEU A 117 11.83 -0.53 -1.42
N THR A 118 12.45 -0.37 -0.25
CA THR A 118 13.74 -0.98 0.09
C THR A 118 13.51 -2.10 1.08
N TYR A 119 14.38 -3.11 1.06
CA TYR A 119 14.36 -4.15 2.09
C TYR A 119 15.72 -4.79 2.28
N THR A 120 15.94 -5.32 3.48
CA THR A 120 16.99 -6.27 3.82
C THR A 120 16.32 -7.57 4.20
N LEU A 121 16.69 -8.65 3.50
CA LEU A 121 16.26 -10.01 3.78
C LEU A 121 17.32 -10.70 4.62
N ARG A 122 16.91 -11.21 5.79
CA ARG A 122 17.74 -11.99 6.70
C ARG A 122 17.19 -13.38 6.91
N MET A 123 18.08 -14.33 7.18
CA MET A 123 17.73 -15.71 7.50
C MET A 123 17.48 -15.87 9.00
N ASN A 124 16.47 -16.67 9.36
CA ASN A 124 16.00 -17.01 10.70
C ASN A 124 15.39 -15.85 11.50
N ASP A 125 16.15 -14.79 11.77
CA ASP A 125 15.76 -13.69 12.65
C ASP A 125 16.38 -12.34 12.26
N GLU A 126 16.06 -11.29 13.04
CA GLU A 126 16.54 -9.92 12.86
C GLU A 126 18.07 -9.76 12.93
N THR A 127 18.74 -10.66 13.66
CA THR A 127 20.19 -10.68 13.84
C THR A 127 20.90 -11.68 12.92
N GLY A 128 20.14 -12.45 12.16
CA GLY A 128 20.63 -13.49 11.29
C GLY A 128 21.41 -12.97 10.09
N GLU A 129 21.91 -13.92 9.30
CA GLU A 129 22.71 -13.65 8.12
C GLU A 129 21.91 -12.85 7.09
N VAL A 130 22.53 -11.81 6.54
CA VAL A 130 21.94 -10.99 5.48
C VAL A 130 22.08 -11.75 4.17
N ILE A 131 20.94 -12.09 3.57
CA ILE A 131 20.88 -12.81 2.29
C ILE A 131 20.82 -11.85 1.13
N GLN A 132 20.02 -10.79 1.27
CA GLN A 132 19.83 -9.81 0.20
C GLN A 132 19.60 -8.42 0.79
N VAL A 133 20.16 -7.41 0.13
CA VAL A 133 19.90 -6.00 0.42
C VAL A 133 19.45 -5.32 -0.85
N VAL A 134 18.30 -4.66 -0.78
CA VAL A 134 17.76 -3.76 -1.80
C VAL A 134 17.73 -2.38 -1.20
N ASP A 135 18.57 -1.49 -1.73
CA ASP A 135 18.74 -0.12 -1.26
C ASP A 135 18.00 0.90 -2.13
N GLU A 136 18.12 2.19 -1.80
CA GLU A 136 17.48 3.27 -2.56
C GLU A 136 18.10 3.51 -3.94
N ASN A 137 19.31 3.00 -4.21
CA ASN A 137 19.95 3.14 -5.52
C ASN A 137 19.30 2.20 -6.54
N ARG A 138 18.88 1.01 -6.08
CA ARG A 138 18.13 0.04 -6.88
C ARG A 138 16.92 -0.46 -6.07
N PRO A 139 15.87 0.37 -5.94
CA PRO A 139 14.72 0.01 -5.14
C PRO A 139 13.92 -1.13 -5.78
N PHE A 140 13.22 -1.88 -4.96
CA PHE A 140 12.33 -2.94 -5.41
C PHE A 140 11.00 -2.31 -5.82
N VAL A 141 10.64 -2.46 -7.09
CA VAL A 141 9.40 -1.93 -7.66
C VAL A 141 8.54 -3.10 -8.12
N HIS A 142 7.35 -3.23 -7.53
CA HIS A 142 6.50 -4.38 -7.83
C HIS A 142 5.00 -4.07 -7.82
N LEU A 143 4.24 -4.86 -8.58
CA LEU A 143 2.78 -4.78 -8.65
C LEU A 143 2.15 -5.67 -7.57
N PHE A 144 1.49 -5.04 -6.60
CA PHE A 144 0.89 -5.75 -5.46
C PHE A 144 -0.47 -6.34 -5.83
N GLY A 145 -0.71 -7.59 -5.42
CA GLY A 145 -1.95 -8.32 -5.65
C GLY A 145 -2.04 -9.00 -7.02
N ALA A 146 -0.92 -9.12 -7.73
CA ALA A 146 -0.77 -9.88 -8.98
C ALA A 146 -0.44 -11.37 -8.76
N GLY A 147 -0.18 -11.79 -7.51
CA GLY A 147 0.11 -13.19 -7.17
C GLY A 147 1.54 -13.65 -7.49
N THR A 148 2.43 -12.71 -7.78
CA THR A 148 3.85 -12.98 -8.11
C THR A 148 4.78 -12.86 -6.89
N LEU A 149 4.30 -12.31 -5.77
CA LEU A 149 5.02 -12.24 -4.50
C LEU A 149 4.48 -13.25 -3.48
N LEU A 150 5.25 -13.47 -2.42
CA LEU A 150 4.81 -14.25 -1.27
C LEU A 150 3.53 -13.62 -0.67
N PRO A 151 2.44 -14.40 -0.49
CA PRO A 151 1.19 -13.87 0.07
C PRO A 151 1.37 -13.22 1.44
N ALA A 152 2.23 -13.79 2.28
CA ALA A 152 2.58 -13.24 3.59
C ALA A 152 3.31 -11.89 3.46
N PHE A 153 4.15 -11.71 2.44
CA PHE A 153 4.86 -10.46 2.19
C PHE A 153 3.87 -9.34 1.79
N GLU A 154 2.97 -9.61 0.84
CA GLU A 154 1.95 -8.62 0.45
C GLU A 154 1.01 -8.27 1.61
N THR A 155 0.63 -9.26 2.42
CA THR A 155 -0.30 -9.07 3.55
C THR A 155 0.30 -8.18 4.63
N ASN A 156 1.58 -8.39 5.00
CA ASN A 156 2.26 -7.60 6.02
C ASN A 156 2.50 -6.15 5.59
N LEU A 157 2.63 -5.89 4.29
CA LEU A 157 2.82 -4.54 3.75
C LEU A 157 1.51 -3.80 3.45
N ASN A 158 0.38 -4.48 3.50
CA ASN A 158 -0.91 -3.90 3.15
C ASN A 158 -1.27 -2.71 4.07
N ASN A 159 -1.82 -1.65 3.48
CA ASN A 159 -2.17 -0.39 4.13
C ASN A 159 -1.02 0.50 4.62
N LEU A 160 0.24 0.12 4.41
CA LEU A 160 1.38 1.00 4.72
C LEU A 160 1.39 2.23 3.78
N GLU A 161 1.86 3.35 4.32
CA GLU A 161 2.03 4.60 3.58
C GLU A 161 3.50 4.79 3.14
N PRO A 162 3.76 5.53 2.05
CA PRO A 162 5.07 6.09 1.74
C PRO A 162 5.74 6.71 2.96
N ASP A 163 7.05 6.51 3.04
CA ASP A 163 7.90 6.85 4.17
C ASP A 163 7.75 5.99 5.43
N GLU A 164 6.85 5.01 5.47
CA GLU A 164 6.73 4.08 6.61
C GLU A 164 7.77 2.95 6.54
N ALA A 165 8.40 2.69 7.69
CA ALA A 165 9.30 1.56 7.88
C ALA A 165 8.51 0.32 8.33
N PHE A 166 8.97 -0.86 7.93
CA PHE A 166 8.38 -2.13 8.31
C PHE A 166 9.44 -3.14 8.75
N THR A 167 9.04 -4.02 9.67
CA THR A 167 9.80 -5.19 10.11
C THR A 167 8.82 -6.33 10.34
N PHE A 168 9.06 -7.49 9.73
CA PHE A 168 8.26 -8.69 9.98
C PHE A 168 9.02 -9.96 9.61
N ALA A 169 8.64 -11.06 10.25
CA ALA A 169 9.12 -12.40 9.94
C ALA A 169 8.05 -13.19 9.18
N ILE A 170 8.48 -14.05 8.26
CA ILE A 170 7.66 -15.06 7.60
C ILE A 170 8.24 -16.43 7.95
N VAL A 171 7.40 -17.32 8.44
CA VAL A 171 7.81 -18.69 8.76
C VAL A 171 8.08 -19.49 7.48
N ALA A 172 8.96 -20.49 7.54
CA ALA A 172 9.39 -21.27 6.38
C ALA A 172 8.22 -21.75 5.49
N GLY A 173 7.18 -22.34 6.11
CA GLY A 173 5.99 -22.81 5.40
C GLY A 173 5.21 -21.74 4.61
N ASP A 174 5.22 -20.47 5.03
CA ASP A 174 4.55 -19.35 4.34
C ASP A 174 5.49 -18.57 3.41
N ALA A 175 6.78 -18.92 3.42
CA ALA A 175 7.82 -18.33 2.58
C ALA A 175 8.12 -19.24 1.38
N TYR A 176 9.23 -19.98 1.44
CA TYR A 176 9.67 -20.87 0.37
C TYR A 176 9.30 -22.33 0.61
N GLY A 177 8.42 -22.58 1.58
CA GLY A 177 8.02 -23.92 2.01
C GLY A 177 9.05 -24.59 2.92
N GLU A 178 8.66 -25.75 3.42
CA GLU A 178 9.56 -26.65 4.13
C GLU A 178 10.46 -27.39 3.15
N LYS A 179 11.63 -27.84 3.61
CA LYS A 179 12.43 -28.76 2.83
C LYS A 179 11.66 -30.06 2.62
N SER A 180 11.61 -30.50 1.37
CA SER A 180 11.02 -31.78 1.01
C SER A 180 12.10 -32.78 0.65
N ASP A 181 12.06 -33.96 1.28
CA ASP A 181 12.89 -35.09 0.88
C ASP A 181 12.53 -35.58 -0.53
N GLU A 182 11.32 -35.30 -1.02
CA GLU A 182 10.89 -35.63 -2.39
C GLU A 182 11.58 -34.74 -3.44
N ALA A 183 12.09 -33.58 -3.05
CA ALA A 183 12.90 -32.71 -3.91
C ALA A 183 14.37 -33.13 -3.95
N ILE A 184 14.75 -34.17 -3.20
CA ILE A 184 16.06 -34.83 -3.31
C ILE A 184 15.93 -35.98 -4.30
N ILE A 185 16.55 -35.84 -5.46
CA ILE A 185 16.41 -36.78 -6.58
C ILE A 185 17.76 -37.42 -6.87
N GLU A 186 17.73 -38.74 -7.07
CA GLU A 186 18.88 -39.50 -7.55
C GLU A 186 18.87 -39.52 -9.09
N LEU A 187 19.95 -39.02 -9.69
CA LEU A 187 20.12 -38.92 -11.14
C LEU A 187 21.29 -39.77 -11.61
N GLU A 188 21.16 -40.38 -12.79
CA GLU A 188 22.25 -41.10 -13.42
C GLU A 188 23.36 -40.13 -13.83
N LYS A 189 24.62 -40.53 -13.65
CA LYS A 189 25.78 -39.72 -14.04
C LYS A 189 25.83 -39.41 -15.54
N SER A 190 25.24 -40.28 -16.36
CA SER A 190 25.12 -40.13 -17.81
C SER A 190 24.43 -38.81 -18.21
N ILE A 191 23.55 -38.27 -17.36
CA ILE A 191 22.84 -37.01 -17.60
C ILE A 191 23.80 -35.80 -17.62
N PHE A 192 24.93 -35.90 -16.92
CA PHE A 192 25.94 -34.84 -16.83
C PHE A 192 27.05 -34.98 -17.87
N GLU A 193 26.92 -35.93 -18.81
CA GLU A 193 27.84 -36.06 -19.94
C GLU A 193 27.60 -34.96 -20.97
N ILE A 194 28.63 -34.16 -21.20
CA ILE A 194 28.65 -33.17 -22.29
C ILE A 194 29.73 -33.62 -23.27
N ASP A 195 29.35 -33.85 -24.53
CA ASP A 195 30.23 -34.37 -25.58
C ASP A 195 30.95 -35.68 -25.21
N GLY A 196 30.27 -36.55 -24.45
CA GLY A 196 30.79 -37.85 -24.01
C GLY A 196 31.87 -37.76 -22.93
N LYS A 197 31.96 -36.62 -22.23
CA LYS A 197 32.83 -36.44 -21.06
C LYS A 197 32.03 -35.88 -19.90
N ILE A 198 32.24 -36.47 -18.73
CA ILE A 198 31.76 -35.92 -17.46
C ILE A 198 32.83 -34.98 -16.93
N ASP A 199 32.46 -33.73 -16.64
CA ASP A 199 33.34 -32.85 -15.88
C ASP A 199 33.20 -33.17 -14.39
N GLU A 200 34.13 -33.98 -13.86
CA GLU A 200 34.19 -34.35 -12.44
C GLU A 200 34.33 -33.13 -11.51
N LYS A 201 34.74 -31.96 -12.02
CA LYS A 201 34.78 -30.73 -11.23
C LYS A 201 33.39 -30.13 -11.00
N MET A 202 32.44 -30.39 -11.89
CA MET A 202 31.05 -29.96 -11.69
C MET A 202 30.34 -30.85 -10.67
N LEU A 203 30.60 -32.16 -10.71
CA LEU A 203 30.03 -33.14 -9.77
C LEU A 203 30.81 -33.19 -8.45
N GLN A 204 30.87 -32.07 -7.73
CA GLN A 204 31.44 -32.02 -6.39
C GLN A 204 30.36 -31.71 -5.37
N ILE A 205 30.44 -32.35 -4.21
CA ILE A 205 29.50 -32.13 -3.11
C ILE A 205 29.45 -30.64 -2.76
N GLY A 206 28.23 -30.11 -2.73
CA GLY A 206 27.95 -28.71 -2.42
C GLY A 206 27.89 -27.79 -3.62
N HIS A 207 28.32 -28.21 -4.82
CA HIS A 207 28.15 -27.43 -6.04
C HIS A 207 26.69 -27.38 -6.48
N SER A 208 26.28 -26.22 -6.98
CA SER A 208 25.00 -26.04 -7.64
C SER A 208 25.16 -26.15 -9.16
N ILE A 209 24.25 -26.86 -9.80
CA ILE A 209 24.24 -27.09 -11.25
C ILE A 209 22.88 -26.64 -11.78
N ALA A 210 22.89 -25.80 -12.81
CA ALA A 210 21.69 -25.42 -13.53
C ALA A 210 21.27 -26.56 -14.48
N MET A 211 20.03 -27.02 -14.36
CA MET A 211 19.41 -28.08 -15.12
C MET A 211 18.05 -27.61 -15.66
N GLN A 212 17.34 -28.48 -16.37
CA GLN A 212 15.95 -28.25 -16.77
C GLN A 212 15.06 -29.34 -16.20
N ASP A 213 13.87 -28.96 -15.75
CA ASP A 213 12.83 -29.91 -15.37
C ASP A 213 12.16 -30.55 -16.61
N GLN A 214 11.16 -31.40 -16.38
CA GLN A 214 10.44 -32.11 -17.45
C GLN A 214 9.64 -31.16 -18.36
N ASP A 215 9.31 -29.97 -17.87
CA ASP A 215 8.57 -28.93 -18.61
C ASP A 215 9.54 -27.95 -19.32
N GLY A 216 10.85 -28.15 -19.19
CA GLY A 216 11.89 -27.31 -19.78
C GLY A 216 12.23 -26.06 -18.99
N ASN A 217 11.69 -25.91 -17.77
CA ASN A 217 12.01 -24.77 -16.91
C ASN A 217 13.41 -24.94 -16.32
N PRO A 218 14.22 -23.87 -16.25
CA PRO A 218 15.51 -23.92 -15.58
C PRO A 218 15.33 -24.16 -14.09
N VAL A 219 16.03 -25.15 -13.55
CA VAL A 219 16.08 -25.46 -12.12
C VAL A 219 17.53 -25.53 -11.66
N GLU A 220 17.80 -25.15 -10.41
CA GLU A 220 19.14 -25.25 -9.82
C GLU A 220 19.14 -26.41 -8.82
N GLY A 221 19.99 -27.40 -9.06
CA GLY A 221 20.15 -28.55 -8.18
C GLY A 221 21.51 -28.54 -7.50
N ARG A 222 21.55 -28.80 -6.19
CA ARG A 222 22.79 -28.87 -5.41
C ARG A 222 23.22 -30.32 -5.21
N VAL A 223 24.48 -30.64 -5.49
CA VAL A 223 25.02 -31.98 -5.32
C VAL A 223 25.16 -32.29 -3.82
N LEU A 224 24.47 -33.32 -3.33
CA LEU A 224 24.57 -33.81 -1.95
C LEU A 224 25.59 -34.95 -1.83
N GLU A 225 25.55 -35.88 -2.77
CA GLU A 225 26.36 -37.10 -2.74
C GLU A 225 26.68 -37.52 -4.17
N VAL A 226 27.90 -38.01 -4.40
CA VAL A 226 28.31 -38.58 -5.69
C VAL A 226 28.67 -40.04 -5.46
N ARG A 227 27.91 -40.95 -6.06
CA ARG A 227 28.12 -42.41 -6.00
C ARG A 227 28.85 -42.88 -7.24
N ASP A 228 28.98 -44.19 -7.47
CA ASP A 228 29.69 -44.73 -8.63
C ASP A 228 28.95 -44.43 -9.94
N ASP A 229 27.66 -44.76 -10.02
CA ASP A 229 26.83 -44.60 -11.23
C ASP A 229 25.79 -43.47 -11.13
N THR A 230 25.53 -42.98 -9.92
CA THR A 230 24.46 -41.99 -9.63
C THR A 230 24.96 -40.80 -8.83
N VAL A 231 24.18 -39.72 -8.86
CA VAL A 231 24.41 -38.49 -8.11
C VAL A 231 23.12 -38.12 -7.38
N LEU A 232 23.22 -37.88 -6.08
CA LEU A 232 22.10 -37.39 -5.29
C LEU A 232 22.09 -35.85 -5.34
N MET A 233 20.99 -35.27 -5.80
CA MET A 233 20.84 -33.84 -5.97
C MET A 233 19.65 -33.29 -5.18
N ASP A 234 19.85 -32.15 -4.54
CA ASP A 234 18.84 -31.39 -3.81
C ASP A 234 18.30 -30.25 -4.69
N PHE A 235 17.02 -30.32 -5.04
CA PHE A 235 16.31 -29.29 -5.81
C PHE A 235 15.46 -28.37 -4.93
N ASN A 236 15.59 -28.45 -3.59
CA ASN A 236 14.93 -27.51 -2.70
C ASN A 236 15.45 -26.08 -2.93
N HIS A 237 14.56 -25.10 -2.80
CA HIS A 237 14.97 -23.70 -2.82
C HIS A 237 16.03 -23.45 -1.71
N PRO A 238 17.07 -22.63 -1.94
CA PRO A 238 18.13 -22.40 -0.94
C PRO A 238 17.64 -21.90 0.43
N LEU A 239 16.49 -21.23 0.44
CA LEU A 239 15.81 -20.71 1.64
C LEU A 239 14.67 -21.62 2.16
N ALA A 240 14.45 -22.79 1.57
CA ALA A 240 13.44 -23.74 2.05
C ALA A 240 13.77 -24.24 3.46
N GLY A 241 12.74 -24.36 4.31
CA GLY A 241 12.86 -24.75 5.72
C GLY A 241 13.43 -23.66 6.63
N GLN A 242 13.72 -22.47 6.11
CA GLN A 242 14.22 -21.35 6.91
C GLN A 242 13.16 -20.26 7.07
N ASN A 243 13.02 -19.76 8.29
CA ASN A 243 12.27 -18.53 8.51
C ASN A 243 13.04 -17.37 7.86
N ILE A 244 12.32 -16.38 7.38
CA ILE A 244 12.91 -15.20 6.76
C ILE A 244 12.41 -13.94 7.44
N HIS A 245 13.28 -12.94 7.54
CA HIS A 245 12.97 -11.67 8.16
C HIS A 245 13.20 -10.53 7.17
N PHE A 246 12.20 -9.66 7.03
CA PHE A 246 12.26 -8.49 6.19
C PHE A 246 12.30 -7.22 7.06
N THR A 247 13.27 -6.37 6.79
CA THR A 247 13.32 -5.00 7.34
C THR A 247 13.45 -4.01 6.20
N GLY A 248 12.61 -3.00 6.14
CA GLY A 248 12.60 -2.11 4.99
C GLY A 248 11.77 -0.85 5.18
N LYS A 249 11.58 -0.12 4.08
CA LYS A 249 10.81 1.11 4.05
C LYS A 249 10.07 1.25 2.72
N ILE A 250 8.83 1.72 2.77
CA ILE A 250 8.07 2.10 1.58
C ILE A 250 8.57 3.47 1.10
N LEU A 251 9.00 3.55 -0.15
CA LEU A 251 9.49 4.78 -0.77
C LEU A 251 8.37 5.52 -1.50
N ASP A 252 7.58 4.81 -2.31
CA ASP A 252 6.49 5.39 -3.08
C ASP A 252 5.38 4.37 -3.35
N VAL A 253 4.16 4.87 -3.50
CA VAL A 253 2.98 4.07 -3.86
C VAL A 253 2.20 4.82 -4.92
N ARG A 254 1.95 4.17 -6.05
CA ARG A 254 1.13 4.71 -7.14
C ARG A 254 0.10 3.71 -7.66
N ASP A 255 -0.89 4.22 -8.37
CA ASP A 255 -1.77 3.39 -9.18
C ASP A 255 -0.99 2.71 -10.32
N ALA A 256 -1.30 1.44 -10.56
CA ALA A 256 -0.85 0.73 -11.75
C ALA A 256 -1.58 1.26 -12.98
N ASN A 257 -0.88 1.35 -14.11
CA ASN A 257 -1.50 1.68 -15.38
C ASN A 257 -2.23 0.45 -15.96
N SER A 258 -3.03 0.64 -17.01
CA SER A 258 -3.80 -0.46 -17.62
C SER A 258 -2.92 -1.58 -18.18
N GLU A 259 -1.79 -1.22 -18.79
CA GLU A 259 -0.85 -2.18 -19.40
C GLU A 259 -0.17 -3.05 -18.32
N GLU A 260 0.25 -2.45 -17.21
CA GLU A 260 0.83 -3.15 -16.05
C GLU A 260 -0.15 -4.14 -15.41
N LEU A 261 -1.45 -3.79 -15.37
CA LEU A 261 -2.49 -4.67 -14.87
C LEU A 261 -2.80 -5.82 -15.83
N GLU A 262 -2.79 -5.56 -17.14
CA GLU A 262 -2.98 -6.58 -18.17
C GLU A 262 -1.81 -7.58 -18.22
N HIS A 263 -0.59 -7.09 -18.04
CA HIS A 263 0.63 -7.91 -18.08
C HIS A 263 1.02 -8.51 -16.71
N GLY A 264 0.47 -8.01 -15.60
CA GLY A 264 0.73 -8.51 -14.25
C GLY A 264 2.10 -8.13 -13.66
N HIS A 265 2.82 -7.19 -14.28
CA HIS A 265 4.11 -6.70 -13.82
C HIS A 265 4.31 -5.22 -14.19
N VAL A 266 5.28 -4.57 -13.55
CA VAL A 266 5.58 -3.14 -13.71
C VAL A 266 6.41 -2.91 -14.98
N HIS A 267 6.08 -1.87 -15.74
CA HIS A 267 6.81 -1.43 -16.94
C HIS A 267 7.58 -0.13 -16.64
N GLY A 268 8.81 0.02 -17.16
CA GLY A 268 9.63 1.24 -17.03
C GLY A 268 10.75 1.18 -15.98
N ALA A 269 11.21 2.34 -15.47
CA ALA A 269 12.39 2.43 -14.60
C ALA A 269 12.23 1.60 -13.31
N GLY A 270 12.88 0.42 -13.28
CA GLY A 270 12.82 -0.54 -12.18
C GLY A 270 11.90 -1.74 -12.41
N GLY A 271 11.19 -1.80 -13.54
CA GLY A 271 10.45 -2.98 -14.01
C GLY A 271 11.32 -3.92 -14.84
N HIS A 272 10.82 -5.12 -15.11
CA HIS A 272 11.42 -6.02 -16.08
C HIS A 272 10.93 -5.61 -17.47
N ASP A 273 11.80 -5.00 -18.27
CA ASP A 273 11.52 -4.78 -19.69
C ASP A 273 11.56 -6.14 -20.40
N HIS A 274 10.53 -6.43 -21.21
CA HIS A 274 10.50 -7.55 -22.14
C HIS A 274 11.08 -7.15 -23.50
#